data_AF-A0A9E3R380-F1
#
_entry.id   AF-A0A9E3R380-F1
#
_cell.length_a   1.000
_cell.length_b   1.000
_cell.length_c   1.000
_cell.angle_alpha   90.00
_cell.angle_beta   90.00
_cell.angle_gamma   90.00
#
_symmetry.space_group_name_H-M   'P 1'
#
loop_
_entity.id
_entity.type
_entity.pdbx_description
1 polymer ?
#
loop_
_entity_poly.entity_id
_entity_poly.type
_entity_poly.pdbx_seq_one_letter_code
_entity_poly.pdbx_strand_id
1 'polypeptide(L)'
;MSDRLSIKAILVGALVDLLASLLGGFIAAVAAAVIVGLQADPGADQVGAISTAFAESVPLALIGIAAGSIGSIATGWVAARIAGARHVLHGTLAASVLLPWALWSAFVSVSPLPRGLAILLVPAGPALGALGGLIAARRAGPARA
;
A
#
# COMPACT_ATOMS: atom_id res chain seq x y z
N MET A 1 -10.18 -24.11 -21.89
CA MET A 1 -10.49 -23.68 -20.51
C MET A 1 -10.47 -22.17 -20.49
N SER A 2 -11.54 -21.53 -20.02
CA SER A 2 -11.75 -20.09 -20.18
C SER A 2 -10.65 -19.25 -19.50
N ASP A 3 -9.85 -18.59 -20.32
CA ASP A 3 -8.84 -17.56 -20.01
C ASP A 3 -9.45 -16.30 -19.36
N ARG A 4 -10.25 -16.45 -18.31
CA ARG A 4 -11.04 -15.35 -17.76
C ARG A 4 -10.34 -14.71 -16.57
N LEU A 5 -10.35 -13.37 -16.63
CA LEU A 5 -9.97 -12.48 -15.55
C LEU A 5 -10.93 -12.71 -14.36
N SER A 6 -10.39 -13.04 -13.19
CA SER A 6 -11.19 -13.21 -11.98
C SER A 6 -11.38 -11.86 -11.28
N ILE A 7 -12.52 -11.22 -11.53
CA ILE A 7 -12.88 -9.94 -10.88
C ILE A 7 -12.90 -10.10 -9.36
N LYS A 8 -13.41 -11.24 -8.85
CA LYS A 8 -13.43 -11.54 -7.41
C LYS A 8 -12.02 -11.50 -6.81
N ALA A 9 -11.05 -12.11 -7.48
CA ALA A 9 -9.67 -12.12 -7.00
C ALA A 9 -9.08 -10.70 -6.94
N ILE A 10 -9.37 -9.87 -7.94
CA ILE A 10 -8.91 -8.48 -8.01
C ILE A 10 -9.52 -7.64 -6.88
N LEU A 11 -10.84 -7.73 -6.66
CA LEU A 11 -11.53 -6.97 -5.62
C LEU A 11 -11.08 -7.37 -4.21
N VAL A 12 -10.94 -8.67 -3.94
CA VAL A 12 -10.46 -9.14 -2.62
C VAL A 12 -9.00 -8.73 -2.40
N GLY A 13 -8.15 -8.80 -3.43
CA GLY A 13 -6.78 -8.30 -3.35
C GLY A 13 -6.74 -6.80 -3.04
N ALA A 14 -7.49 -5.98 -3.77
CA ALA A 14 -7.55 -4.54 -3.55
C ALA A 14 -8.06 -4.18 -2.14
N LEU A 15 -9.00 -4.95 -1.60
CA LEU A 15 -9.46 -4.78 -0.22
C LEU A 15 -8.34 -5.05 0.80
N VAL A 16 -7.51 -6.08 0.57
CA VAL A 16 -6.34 -6.37 1.40
C VAL A 16 -5.35 -5.21 1.36
N ASP A 17 -5.11 -4.63 0.17
CA ASP A 17 -4.23 -3.47 -0.02
C ASP A 17 -4.70 -2.26 0.78
N LEU A 18 -6.01 -2.00 0.71
CA LEU A 18 -6.64 -0.90 1.42
C LEU A 18 -6.53 -1.08 2.94
N LEU A 19 -6.83 -2.27 3.45
CA LEU A 19 -6.74 -2.55 4.88
C LEU A 19 -5.30 -2.44 5.40
N ALA A 20 -4.32 -2.94 4.65
CA ALA A 20 -2.90 -2.80 5.00
C ALA A 20 -2.46 -1.34 5.02
N SER A 21 -2.90 -0.55 4.04
CA SER A 21 -2.61 0.89 3.96
C SER A 21 -3.24 1.67 5.12
N LEU A 22 -4.49 1.37 5.47
CA LEU A 22 -5.17 1.99 6.62
C LEU A 22 -4.47 1.65 7.94
N LEU A 23 -4.07 0.40 8.13
CA LEU A 23 -3.34 -0.04 9.33
C LEU A 23 -1.98 0.68 9.45
N GLY A 24 -1.23 0.78 8.34
CA GLY A 24 0.03 1.50 8.31
C GLY A 24 -0.13 2.99 8.64
N GLY A 25 -1.15 3.64 8.05
CA GLY A 25 -1.48 5.03 8.34
C GLY A 25 -1.85 5.25 9.81
N PHE A 26 -2.63 4.34 10.39
CA PHE A 26 -3.01 4.39 11.80
C PHE A 26 -1.79 4.28 12.73
N ILE A 27 -0.89 3.31 12.48
CA ILE A 27 0.35 3.15 13.27
C ILE A 27 1.21 4.41 13.20
N ALA A 28 1.38 4.97 12.02
CA ALA A 28 2.18 6.18 11.83
C ALA A 28 1.54 7.41 12.50
N ALA A 29 0.21 7.53 12.50
CA ALA A 29 -0.51 8.58 13.22
C ALA A 29 -0.35 8.47 14.74
N VAL A 30 -0.44 7.25 15.30
CA VAL A 30 -0.19 7.01 16.73
C VAL A 30 1.25 7.38 17.09
N ALA A 31 2.23 6.99 16.27
CA ALA A 31 3.63 7.34 16.51
C ALA A 31 3.86 8.86 16.46
N ALA A 32 3.23 9.59 15.52
CA ALA A 32 3.28 11.05 15.49
C ALA A 32 2.68 11.67 16.76
N ALA A 33 1.53 11.16 17.23
CA ALA A 33 0.88 11.64 18.45
C ALA A 33 1.77 11.42 19.69
N VAL A 34 2.47 10.30 19.79
CA VAL A 34 3.42 10.04 20.88
C VAL A 34 4.59 11.02 20.83
N ILE A 35 5.18 11.25 19.65
CA ILE A 35 6.30 12.18 19.49
C ILE A 35 5.89 13.60 19.93
N VAL A 36 4.73 14.07 19.47
CA VAL A 36 4.20 15.39 19.84
C VAL A 36 3.87 15.45 21.33
N GLY A 37 3.22 14.44 21.90
CA GLY A 37 2.89 14.40 23.32
C GLY A 37 4.13 14.43 24.24
N LEU A 38 5.28 13.96 23.77
CA LEU A 38 6.56 14.06 24.49
C LEU A 38 7.21 15.45 24.40
N GLN A 39 6.82 16.26 23.43
CA GLN A 39 7.47 17.54 23.09
C GLN A 39 6.58 18.77 23.31
N ALA A 40 5.27 18.59 23.45
CA ALA A 40 4.30 19.68 23.41
C ALA A 40 4.09 20.38 24.75
N ASP A 41 3.95 21.71 24.68
CA ASP A 41 3.40 22.53 25.76
C ASP A 41 1.88 22.31 25.87
N PRO A 42 1.29 22.24 27.08
CA PRO A 42 -0.12 21.87 27.29
C PRO A 42 -1.18 22.80 26.67
N GLY A 43 -0.79 23.93 26.07
CA GLY A 43 -1.70 24.92 25.47
C GLY A 43 -1.57 25.10 23.95
N ALA A 44 -0.68 24.36 23.28
CA ALA A 44 -0.48 24.48 21.84
C ALA A 44 -1.52 23.67 21.03
N ASP A 45 -1.75 24.06 19.77
CA ASP A 45 -2.58 23.31 18.83
C ASP A 45 -1.98 21.92 18.55
N GLN A 46 -2.44 20.93 19.33
CA GLN A 46 -1.94 19.57 19.24
C GLN A 46 -2.26 18.91 17.90
N VAL A 47 -3.40 19.23 17.29
CA VAL A 47 -3.80 18.61 16.03
C VAL A 47 -2.90 19.10 14.90
N GLY A 48 -2.66 20.41 14.81
CA GLY A 48 -1.71 20.98 13.85
C GLY A 48 -0.28 20.48 14.05
N ALA A 49 0.16 20.36 15.31
CA ALA A 49 1.48 19.82 15.64
C ALA A 49 1.64 18.34 15.22
N ILE A 50 0.63 17.50 15.45
CA ILE A 50 0.63 16.09 15.02
C ILE A 50 0.68 15.99 13.49
N SER A 51 -0.12 16.78 12.79
CA SER A 51 -0.10 16.80 11.32
C SER A 51 1.26 17.21 10.77
N THR A 52 1.91 18.20 11.38
CA THR A 52 3.25 18.67 10.99
C THR A 52 4.31 17.61 11.28
N ALA A 53 4.30 17.02 12.48
CA ALA A 53 5.22 15.95 12.85
C ALA A 53 5.08 14.73 11.93
N PHE A 54 3.86 14.41 11.50
CA PHE A 54 3.61 13.36 10.52
C PHE A 54 4.14 13.74 9.12
N ALA A 55 3.94 14.99 8.70
CA ALA A 55 4.36 15.48 7.38
C ALA A 55 5.89 15.54 7.21
N GLU A 56 6.61 15.93 8.27
CA GLU A 56 8.05 16.21 8.21
C GLU A 56 8.92 15.02 8.66
N SER A 57 8.33 14.02 9.31
CA SER A 57 9.08 12.88 9.84
C SER A 57 9.41 11.85 8.76
N VAL A 58 10.67 11.88 8.31
CA VAL A 58 11.24 10.85 7.43
C VAL A 58 11.03 9.42 7.97
N PRO A 59 11.26 9.12 9.27
CA PRO A 59 10.97 7.80 9.81
C PRO A 59 9.51 7.36 9.64
N LEU A 60 8.55 8.24 9.88
CA LEU A 60 7.13 7.93 9.72
C LEU A 60 6.76 7.72 8.25
N ALA A 61 7.35 8.52 7.36
CA ALA A 61 7.20 8.33 5.92
C ALA A 61 7.74 6.97 5.46
N LEU A 62 8.90 6.54 5.97
CA LEU A 62 9.46 5.22 5.67
C LEU A 62 8.60 4.06 6.20
N ILE A 63 8.02 4.21 7.39
CA ILE A 63 7.06 3.23 7.95
C ILE A 63 5.84 3.12 7.03
N GLY A 64 5.31 4.26 6.56
CA GLY A 64 4.20 4.30 5.61
C GLY A 64 4.53 3.60 4.29
N ILE A 65 5.71 3.87 3.72
CA ILE A 65 6.19 3.22 2.48
C ILE A 65 6.33 1.71 2.71
N ALA A 66 6.91 1.27 3.83
CA ALA A 66 7.08 -0.14 4.14
C ALA A 66 5.72 -0.84 4.29
N ALA A 67 4.78 -0.24 5.03
CA ALA A 67 3.44 -0.79 5.22
C ALA A 67 2.67 -0.90 3.88
N GLY A 68 2.71 0.15 3.06
CA GLY A 68 2.12 0.12 1.72
C GLY A 68 2.76 -0.94 0.83
N SER A 69 4.08 -1.08 0.88
CA SER A 69 4.80 -2.08 0.09
C SER A 69 4.43 -3.51 0.48
N ILE A 70 4.34 -3.80 1.79
CA ILE A 70 3.89 -5.09 2.31
C ILE A 70 2.45 -5.35 1.90
N GLY A 71 1.59 -4.34 1.98
CA GLY A 71 0.21 -4.37 1.50
C GLY A 71 0.13 -4.80 0.03
N SER A 72 0.89 -4.14 -0.85
CA SER A 72 0.88 -4.44 -2.28
C SER A 72 1.38 -5.85 -2.60
N ILE A 73 2.40 -6.34 -1.88
CA ILE A 73 2.85 -7.74 -2.00
C ILE A 73 1.74 -8.70 -1.54
N ALA A 74 1.10 -8.44 -0.40
CA ALA A 74 0.04 -9.27 0.16
C ALA A 74 -1.18 -9.33 -0.79
N THR A 75 -1.58 -8.18 -1.32
CA THR A 75 -2.59 -8.02 -2.37
C THR A 75 -2.30 -8.92 -3.57
N GLY A 76 -1.06 -8.83 -4.07
CA GLY A 76 -0.58 -9.64 -5.17
C GLY A 76 -0.71 -11.14 -4.91
N TRP A 77 -0.29 -11.55 -3.72
CA TRP A 77 -0.31 -12.95 -3.29
C TRP A 77 -1.73 -13.47 -3.07
N VAL A 78 -2.61 -12.72 -2.41
CA VAL A 78 -4.01 -13.10 -2.15
C VAL A 78 -4.79 -13.21 -3.46
N ALA A 79 -4.70 -12.19 -4.34
CA ALA A 79 -5.37 -12.22 -5.64
C ALA A 79 -4.92 -13.43 -6.46
N ALA A 80 -3.62 -13.71 -6.48
CA ALA A 80 -3.07 -14.88 -7.16
C ALA A 80 -3.55 -16.22 -6.58
N ARG A 81 -3.72 -16.33 -5.26
CA ARG A 81 -4.25 -17.54 -4.61
C ARG A 81 -5.73 -17.78 -4.92
N ILE A 82 -6.52 -16.71 -4.96
CA ILE A 82 -7.96 -16.80 -5.28
C ILE A 82 -8.17 -17.10 -6.76
N ALA A 83 -7.36 -16.52 -7.64
CA ALA A 83 -7.47 -16.73 -9.08
C ALA A 83 -7.06 -18.14 -9.52
N GLY A 84 -6.09 -18.78 -8.84
CA GLY A 84 -5.61 -20.13 -9.17
C GLY A 84 -4.86 -20.25 -10.51
N ALA A 85 -4.81 -19.19 -11.31
CA ALA A 85 -4.10 -19.10 -12.59
C ALA A 85 -3.68 -17.64 -12.86
N ARG A 86 -2.74 -17.43 -13.79
CA ARG A 86 -2.22 -16.09 -14.18
C ARG A 86 -1.90 -15.21 -12.96
N HIS A 87 -1.15 -15.78 -12.02
CA HIS A 87 -0.90 -15.21 -10.69
C HIS A 87 -0.32 -13.79 -10.75
N VAL A 88 0.65 -13.55 -11.64
CA VAL A 88 1.29 -12.23 -11.81
C VAL A 88 0.28 -11.19 -12.31
N LEU A 89 -0.52 -11.53 -13.33
CA LEU A 89 -1.53 -10.62 -13.90
C LEU A 89 -2.57 -10.20 -12.85
N HIS A 90 -3.13 -11.17 -12.11
CA HIS A 90 -4.11 -10.86 -11.06
C HIS A 90 -3.49 -10.03 -9.94
N GLY A 91 -2.23 -10.29 -9.59
CA GLY A 91 -1.53 -9.51 -8.57
C GLY A 91 -1.26 -8.07 -9.00
N THR A 92 -0.79 -7.87 -10.24
CA THR A 92 -0.59 -6.52 -10.81
C THR A 92 -1.90 -5.75 -10.90
N LEU A 93 -2.97 -6.38 -11.39
CA LEU A 93 -4.28 -5.73 -11.54
C LEU A 93 -4.91 -5.38 -10.18
N ALA A 94 -4.81 -6.26 -9.20
CA ALA A 94 -5.30 -5.99 -7.85
C ALA A 94 -4.60 -4.79 -7.21
N ALA A 95 -3.27 -4.71 -7.30
CA ALA A 95 -2.50 -3.57 -6.80
C ALA A 95 -2.70 -2.29 -7.64
N SER A 96 -3.13 -2.43 -8.90
CA SER A 96 -3.43 -1.27 -9.76
C SER A 96 -4.73 -0.57 -9.41
N VAL A 97 -5.64 -1.21 -8.67
CA VAL A 97 -6.95 -0.62 -8.30
C VAL A 97 -6.77 0.67 -7.48
N LEU A 98 -5.72 0.75 -6.65
CA LEU A 98 -5.45 1.92 -5.82
C LEU A 98 -4.55 2.97 -6.50
N LEU A 99 -4.09 2.75 -7.74
CA LEU A 99 -3.29 3.73 -8.48
C LEU A 99 -3.96 5.09 -8.64
N PRO A 100 -5.27 5.20 -8.99
CA PRO A 100 -5.92 6.50 -9.12
C PRO A 100 -5.90 7.28 -7.80
N TRP A 101 -6.05 6.57 -6.67
CA TRP A 101 -5.97 7.18 -5.34
C TRP A 101 -4.55 7.64 -5.01
N ALA A 102 -3.53 6.81 -5.27
CA ALA A 102 -2.12 7.17 -5.07
C ALA A 102 -1.68 8.34 -5.95
N LEU A 103 -2.18 8.39 -7.19
CA LEU A 103 -1.88 9.49 -8.12
C LEU A 103 -2.56 10.78 -7.67
N TRP A 104 -3.85 10.71 -7.30
CA TRP A 104 -4.58 11.85 -6.75
C TRP A 104 -3.89 12.42 -5.50
N SER A 105 -3.51 11.57 -4.54
CA SER A 105 -2.88 12.02 -3.29
C SER A 105 -1.53 12.70 -3.52
N ALA A 106 -0.78 12.28 -4.54
CA ALA A 106 0.47 12.93 -4.95
C ALA A 106 0.25 14.36 -5.51
N PHE A 107 -0.91 14.63 -6.13
CA PHE A 107 -1.22 15.96 -6.68
C PHE A 107 -1.80 16.93 -5.65
N VAL A 108 -2.60 16.45 -4.70
CA VAL A 108 -3.26 17.32 -3.69
C VAL A 108 -2.39 17.53 -2.43
N SER A 109 -1.11 17.16 -2.48
CA SER A 109 -0.13 17.37 -1.39
C SER A 109 -0.55 16.80 -0.04
N VAL A 110 -1.30 15.70 -0.04
CA VAL A 110 -1.65 14.94 1.17
C VAL A 110 -0.52 13.98 1.58
N SER A 111 0.54 13.91 0.78
CA SER A 111 1.70 13.05 1.04
C SER A 111 2.79 13.81 1.79
N PRO A 112 3.38 13.20 2.84
CA PRO A 112 4.59 13.72 3.48
C PRO A 112 5.83 13.69 2.56
N LEU A 113 5.73 13.02 1.40
CA LEU A 113 6.85 12.85 0.48
C LEU A 113 6.95 14.03 -0.50
N PRO A 114 8.18 14.41 -0.91
CA PRO A 114 8.37 15.30 -2.05
C PRO A 114 7.60 14.78 -3.26
N ARG A 115 6.86 15.65 -3.95
CA ARG A 115 5.96 15.25 -5.06
C ARG A 115 6.64 14.36 -6.10
N GLY A 116 7.89 14.66 -6.46
CA GLY A 116 8.66 13.84 -7.41
C GLY A 116 8.86 12.40 -6.94
N LEU A 117 9.14 12.20 -5.65
CA LEU A 117 9.27 10.88 -5.04
C LEU A 117 7.91 10.17 -4.97
N ALA A 118 6.84 10.89 -4.58
CA ALA A 118 5.49 10.34 -4.54
C ALA A 118 5.04 9.82 -5.91
N ILE A 119 5.28 10.60 -6.98
CA ILE A 119 4.98 10.20 -8.37
C ILE A 119 5.83 9.00 -8.80
N LEU A 120 7.12 8.98 -8.45
CA LEU A 120 8.03 7.88 -8.79
C LEU A 120 7.62 6.55 -8.11
N LEU A 121 6.99 6.62 -6.94
CA LEU A 121 6.52 5.46 -6.19
C LEU A 121 5.18 4.90 -6.68
N VAL A 122 4.41 5.64 -7.48
CA VAL A 122 3.14 5.18 -8.06
C VAL A 122 3.27 3.82 -8.77
N PRO A 123 4.23 3.59 -9.69
CA PRO A 123 4.41 2.27 -10.32
C PRO A 123 4.92 1.17 -9.39
N ALA A 124 5.40 1.49 -8.19
CA ALA A 124 5.91 0.50 -7.25
C ALA A 124 4.79 -0.43 -6.76
N GLY A 125 3.56 0.06 -6.56
CA GLY A 125 2.42 -0.75 -6.14
C GLY A 125 2.14 -1.93 -7.10
N PRO A 126 1.90 -1.67 -8.39
CA PRO A 126 1.74 -2.73 -9.40
C PRO A 126 2.92 -3.70 -9.50
N ALA A 127 4.15 -3.20 -9.38
CA ALA A 127 5.35 -4.03 -9.42
C ALA A 127 5.45 -4.97 -8.19
N LEU A 128 5.10 -4.47 -7.01
CA LEU A 128 5.04 -5.25 -5.77
C LEU A 128 3.87 -6.24 -5.78
N GLY A 129 2.73 -5.87 -6.37
CA GLY A 129 1.62 -6.78 -6.65
C GLY A 129 2.02 -7.92 -7.60
N ALA A 130 2.80 -7.60 -8.64
CA ALA A 130 3.36 -8.61 -9.54
C ALA A 130 4.29 -9.58 -8.78
N LEU A 131 5.13 -9.04 -7.88
CA LEU A 131 6.02 -9.83 -7.03
C LEU A 131 5.24 -10.76 -6.08
N GLY A 132 4.18 -10.28 -5.44
CA GLY A 132 3.27 -11.09 -4.63
C GLY A 132 2.65 -12.24 -5.42
N GLY A 133 2.20 -11.95 -6.66
CA GLY A 133 1.71 -12.97 -7.58
C GLY A 133 2.77 -14.00 -7.96
N LEU A 134 4.01 -13.58 -8.17
CA LEU A 134 5.13 -14.47 -8.50
C LEU A 134 5.50 -15.40 -7.34
N ILE A 135 5.46 -14.90 -6.10
CA ILE A 135 5.62 -15.72 -4.89
C ILE A 135 4.52 -16.78 -4.79
N ALA A 136 3.26 -16.41 -5.08
CA ALA A 136 2.15 -17.36 -5.06
C ALA A 136 2.32 -18.45 -6.14
N ALA A 137 2.74 -18.09 -7.35
CA ALA A 137 2.99 -19.02 -8.44
C ALA A 137 4.06 -20.06 -8.09
N ARG A 138 5.19 -19.61 -7.52
CA ARG A 138 6.28 -20.52 -7.12
C ARG A 138 5.84 -21.53 -6.05
N ARG A 139 4.91 -21.15 -5.17
CA ARG A 139 4.38 -22.03 -4.11
C ARG A 139 3.28 -22.98 -4.58
N ALA A 140 2.64 -22.71 -5.71
CA ALA A 140 1.64 -23.60 -6.29
C ALA A 140 2.28 -24.83 -6.97
N GLY A 141 3.60 -24.85 -7.16
CA GLY A 141 4.32 -25.83 -7.97
C GLY A 141 4.09 -25.61 -9.46
N PRO A 142 4.77 -26.35 -10.36
CA PRO A 142 4.38 -26.39 -11.76
C PRO A 142 2.94 -26.93 -11.82
N ALA A 143 1.98 -26.05 -12.11
CA ALA A 143 0.61 -26.49 -12.35
C ALA A 143 0.66 -27.55 -13.46
N ARG A 144 0.09 -28.73 -13.17
CA ARG A 144 -0.12 -29.81 -14.13
C ARG A 144 -0.68 -29.19 -15.42
N ALA A 145 0.12 -29.27 -16.48
CA ALA A 145 -0.26 -28.82 -17.82
C ALA A 145 -1.51 -29.58 -18.30
#